data_AF-A0A7W0NTD9-F1
#
_entry.id   AF-A0A7W0NTD9-F1
#
_cell.length_a   1.000
_cell.length_b   1.000
_cell.length_c   1.000
_cell.angle_alpha   90.00
_cell.angle_beta   90.00
_cell.angle_gamma   90.00
#
_symmetry.space_group_name_H-M   'P 1'
#
loop_
_entity.id
_entity.type
_entity.pdbx_description
1 polymer ?
#
loop_
_entity_poly.entity_id
_entity_poly.type
_entity_poly.pdbx_seq_one_letter_code
_entity_poly.pdbx_strand_id
1 'polypeptide(L)'
;MAGIIVHIEVGSEKSTEVFSQERLTIGSDATCDLQIETTQVQASGIWLELEDTDGVFRLVKYSPDLALTLNGQPVRRYVAIGDGDILKVENTDIAFSFFAPSVKPSLIRTKRDLPHVAQFIESAALDAATSPKRDDAKAFLREFSRELMREVSWTTKAIVFVLAVGFITGVLYLGYAVSNELRQNREQSVRQNNIIEQLEKQLGVTNDQLGDLEKANSDIIRTVSLAQNLRVDYGTGVCLVVGVYDLVDRASGKVLRYPDPQAFRPNPYEPVPTEEESGGRSAPATQAGLTTEGNGSPVEYDFIGTGFHVGGGYIVTNKHVLQPWTEDDLVKTMMRDAKGRARIKRLVIYFPNYPQPYPLKVRELGGREDVAVASIDAAAMPVEIPALPLEIDSSAATIGKTVVTMGYPSGPDRLLAMVDDDEAKSINTRFGNSRQNLINFLAQSRKIVPLTTQGAITDLDARRIVHDAKTAEGGSGAPLFGQTGRVIGVNFGVFTENTAANMAVPIQFATDLLKKAGWKSPEELKLEANQVAGTNTNTAPSSQ
;
A
#
# COMPACT_ATOMS: atom_id res chain seq x y z
N MET A 1 -26.07 -6.88 9.68
CA MET A 1 -25.89 -5.42 9.62
C MET A 1 -26.81 -4.88 8.55
N ALA A 2 -27.90 -4.23 8.95
CA ALA A 2 -28.74 -3.48 8.03
C ALA A 2 -28.05 -2.12 7.84
N GLY A 3 -27.68 -1.76 6.61
CA GLY A 3 -27.24 -0.40 6.35
C GLY A 3 -28.42 0.58 6.43
N ILE A 4 -28.17 1.88 6.34
CA ILE A 4 -29.17 2.90 6.06
C ILE A 4 -28.65 3.79 4.94
N ILE A 5 -29.51 4.06 3.96
CA ILE A 5 -29.22 4.98 2.87
C ILE A 5 -29.86 6.32 3.25
N VAL A 6 -29.08 7.39 3.23
CA VAL A 6 -29.54 8.74 3.57
C VAL A 6 -29.42 9.60 2.33
N HIS A 7 -30.57 10.04 1.81
CA HIS A 7 -30.63 11.06 0.77
C HIS A 7 -30.70 12.43 1.43
N ILE A 8 -29.72 13.27 1.14
CA ILE A 8 -29.51 14.58 1.77
C ILE A 8 -29.81 15.64 0.73
N GLU A 9 -30.73 16.54 1.06
CA GLU A 9 -31.06 17.70 0.24
C GLU A 9 -30.71 18.95 1.05
N VAL A 10 -29.82 19.80 0.51
CA VAL A 10 -29.43 21.10 1.08
C VAL A 10 -29.58 22.14 -0.01
N GLY A 11 -30.72 22.83 -0.02
CA GLY A 11 -31.03 23.80 -1.09
C GLY A 11 -31.14 23.12 -2.46
N SER A 12 -30.22 23.42 -3.38
CA SER A 12 -30.16 22.80 -4.71
C SER A 12 -29.28 21.56 -4.80
N GLU A 13 -28.49 21.27 -3.77
CA GLU A 13 -27.55 20.14 -3.75
C GLU A 13 -28.23 18.90 -3.19
N LYS A 14 -28.01 17.76 -3.87
CA LYS A 14 -28.53 16.45 -3.48
C LYS A 14 -27.39 15.46 -3.43
N SER A 15 -27.21 14.80 -2.29
CA SER A 15 -26.24 13.72 -2.11
C SER A 15 -26.94 12.48 -1.57
N THR A 16 -26.41 11.29 -1.87
CA THR A 16 -26.92 10.03 -1.33
C THR A 16 -25.76 9.26 -0.73
N GLU A 17 -25.80 9.03 0.57
CA GLU A 17 -24.76 8.33 1.31
C GLU A 17 -25.29 7.04 1.91
N VAL A 18 -24.43 6.03 2.02
CA VAL A 18 -24.79 4.71 2.57
C VAL A 18 -23.95 4.44 3.82
N PHE A 19 -24.64 4.24 4.93
CA PHE A 19 -24.00 3.96 6.22
C PHE A 19 -24.28 2.53 6.65
N SER A 20 -23.28 1.86 7.20
CA SER A 20 -23.38 0.48 7.71
C SER A 20 -22.94 0.34 9.17
N GLN A 21 -22.72 1.48 9.83
CA GLN A 21 -22.23 1.57 11.19
C GLN A 21 -23.40 1.47 12.19
N GLU A 22 -23.12 0.99 13.40
CA GLU A 22 -24.11 0.86 14.48
C GLU A 22 -24.59 2.22 15.01
N ARG A 23 -23.79 3.28 14.82
CA ARG A 23 -24.10 4.64 15.24
C ARG A 23 -23.74 5.60 14.12
N LEU A 24 -24.60 6.58 13.86
CA LEU A 24 -24.44 7.58 12.82
C LEU A 24 -24.63 8.98 13.42
N THR A 25 -23.59 9.81 13.35
CA THR A 25 -23.66 11.22 13.75
C THR A 25 -23.72 12.14 12.53
N ILE A 26 -24.69 13.06 12.52
CA ILE A 26 -24.86 14.04 11.44
C ILE A 26 -24.77 15.44 12.06
N GLY A 27 -23.98 16.32 11.46
CA GLY A 27 -23.79 17.68 11.98
C GLY A 27 -22.78 18.50 11.19
N SER A 28 -22.36 19.63 11.77
CA SER A 28 -21.37 20.54 11.16
C SER A 28 -19.95 20.37 11.70
N ASP A 29 -19.76 19.49 12.69
CA ASP A 29 -18.45 19.20 13.29
C ASP A 29 -17.63 18.22 12.43
N ALA A 30 -16.31 18.37 12.44
CA ALA A 30 -15.35 17.49 11.76
C ALA A 30 -15.32 16.07 12.37
N THR A 31 -15.94 15.88 13.54
CA THR A 31 -16.07 14.57 14.20
C THR A 31 -17.35 13.82 13.80
N CYS A 32 -18.24 14.42 13.00
CA CYS A 32 -19.47 13.79 12.54
C CYS A 32 -19.21 12.85 11.36
N ASP A 33 -19.94 11.74 11.30
CA ASP A 33 -19.87 10.78 10.20
C ASP A 33 -20.45 11.35 8.91
N LEU A 34 -21.49 12.19 9.02
CA LEU A 34 -22.00 13.01 7.94
C LEU A 34 -21.84 14.49 8.28
N GLN A 35 -20.90 15.14 7.62
CA GLN A 35 -20.61 16.55 7.78
C GLN A 35 -21.41 17.40 6.79
N ILE A 36 -22.12 18.41 7.30
CA ILE A 36 -22.92 19.34 6.50
C ILE A 36 -22.38 20.75 6.71
N GLU A 37 -21.74 21.27 5.67
CA GLU A 37 -21.27 22.64 5.62
C GLU A 37 -22.36 23.53 5.01
N THR A 38 -23.07 24.27 5.87
CA THR A 38 -24.12 25.18 5.42
C THR A 38 -24.11 26.47 6.23
N THR A 39 -24.42 27.59 5.58
CA THR A 39 -24.60 28.89 6.22
C THR A 39 -26.03 29.08 6.74
N GLN A 40 -26.96 28.17 6.42
CA GLN A 40 -28.37 28.26 6.81
C GLN A 40 -28.62 27.88 8.27
N VAL A 41 -27.71 27.12 8.88
CA VAL A 41 -27.81 26.64 10.27
C VAL A 41 -26.64 27.20 11.07
N GLN A 42 -26.93 28.00 12.10
CA GLN A 42 -25.91 28.57 13.00
C GLN A 42 -25.48 27.60 14.12
N ALA A 43 -26.13 26.44 14.25
CA ALA A 43 -25.78 25.41 15.22
C ALA A 43 -24.47 24.72 14.82
N SER A 44 -23.43 24.92 15.62
CA SER A 44 -22.16 24.21 15.51
C SER A 44 -22.17 22.94 16.35
N GLY A 45 -21.72 21.82 15.80
CA GLY A 45 -21.66 20.54 16.50
C GLY A 45 -22.51 19.43 15.87
N ILE A 46 -22.80 18.40 16.66
CA ILE A 46 -23.67 17.27 16.28
C ILE A 46 -25.13 17.74 16.27
N TRP A 47 -25.80 17.59 15.13
CA TRP A 47 -27.22 17.96 14.99
C TRP A 47 -28.13 16.81 15.38
N LEU A 48 -27.79 15.59 14.96
CA LEU A 48 -28.57 14.40 15.24
C LEU A 48 -27.68 13.16 15.29
N GLU A 49 -28.12 12.19 16.08
CA GLU A 49 -27.41 10.95 16.35
C GLU A 49 -28.38 9.79 16.26
N LEU A 50 -28.11 8.87 15.34
CA LEU A 50 -28.88 7.66 15.12
C LEU A 50 -28.11 6.45 15.63
N GLU A 51 -28.81 5.49 16.21
CA GLU A 51 -28.23 4.22 16.65
C GLU A 51 -29.09 3.07 16.12
N ASP A 52 -28.45 2.06 15.53
CA ASP A 52 -29.10 0.82 15.13
C ASP A 52 -29.35 -0.04 16.38
N THR A 53 -30.61 -0.34 16.67
CA THR A 53 -30.99 -1.30 17.70
C THR A 53 -31.89 -2.36 17.06
N ASP A 54 -31.37 -3.59 16.94
CA ASP A 54 -32.05 -4.74 16.32
C ASP A 54 -32.44 -4.56 14.84
N GLY A 55 -31.63 -3.82 14.05
CA GLY A 55 -31.87 -3.58 12.62
C GLY A 55 -32.83 -2.43 12.32
N VAL A 56 -33.07 -1.55 13.30
CA VAL A 56 -33.90 -0.35 13.19
C VAL A 56 -33.13 0.82 13.78
N PHE A 57 -32.79 1.79 12.93
CA PHE A 57 -32.16 3.04 13.35
C PHE A 57 -33.15 3.88 14.17
N ARG A 58 -32.73 4.31 15.36
CA ARG A 58 -33.49 5.17 16.26
C ARG A 58 -32.73 6.46 16.51
N LEU A 59 -33.46 7.57 16.59
CA LEU A 59 -32.86 8.87 16.91
C LEU A 59 -32.59 8.98 18.42
N VAL A 60 -31.33 8.87 18.82
CA VAL A 60 -30.92 8.84 20.23
C VAL A 60 -30.69 10.23 20.79
N LYS A 61 -30.18 11.16 19.98
CA LYS A 61 -29.88 12.53 20.38
C LYS A 61 -30.16 13.48 19.23
N TYR A 62 -30.67 14.67 19.54
CA TYR A 62 -30.77 15.78 18.60
C TYR A 62 -30.52 17.10 19.33
N SER A 63 -30.03 18.10 18.60
CA SER A 63 -29.77 19.42 19.18
C SER A 63 -31.08 20.16 19.45
N PRO A 64 -31.28 20.75 20.65
CA PRO A 64 -32.47 21.53 20.97
C PRO A 64 -32.54 22.86 20.21
N ASP A 65 -31.40 23.32 19.67
CA ASP A 65 -31.29 24.57 18.90
C ASP A 65 -31.82 24.42 17.47
N LEU A 66 -32.13 23.19 17.05
CA LEU A 66 -32.68 22.84 15.76
C LEU A 66 -34.14 22.40 15.90
N ALA A 67 -35.05 23.11 15.23
CA ALA A 67 -36.44 22.72 15.11
C ALA A 67 -36.57 21.59 14.09
N LEU A 68 -36.51 20.34 14.54
CA LEU A 68 -36.60 19.15 13.68
C LEU A 68 -38.02 18.61 13.61
N THR A 69 -38.48 18.27 12.40
CA THR A 69 -39.72 17.52 12.17
C THR A 69 -39.41 16.21 11.45
N LEU A 70 -40.06 15.12 11.89
CA LEU A 70 -40.04 13.83 11.20
C LEU A 70 -41.42 13.62 10.57
N ASN A 71 -41.47 13.53 9.24
CA ASN A 71 -42.70 13.44 8.46
C ASN A 71 -43.72 14.55 8.83
N GLY A 72 -43.23 15.76 9.11
CA GLY A 72 -44.05 16.92 9.50
C GLY A 72 -44.57 16.90 10.95
N GLN A 73 -44.12 15.95 11.79
CA GLN A 73 -44.46 15.88 13.21
C GLN A 73 -43.24 16.24 14.08
N PRO A 74 -43.44 16.83 15.28
CA PRO A 74 -42.35 17.11 16.21
C PRO A 74 -41.61 15.84 16.63
N VAL A 75 -40.29 15.89 16.53
CA VAL A 75 -39.41 14.75 16.82
C VAL A 75 -39.34 14.46 18.33
N ARG A 76 -39.27 13.18 18.68
CA ARG A 76 -39.05 12.70 20.05
C ARG A 76 -37.81 11.82 20.11
N ARG A 77 -37.15 11.81 21.26
CA ARG A 77 -36.01 10.90 21.52
C ARG A 77 -36.46 9.44 21.41
N TYR A 78 -35.59 8.61 20.83
CA TYR A 78 -35.81 7.19 20.53
C TYR A 78 -36.93 6.88 19.53
N VAL A 79 -37.31 7.83 18.68
CA VAL A 79 -38.21 7.54 17.56
C VAL A 79 -37.49 6.64 16.55
N ALA A 80 -38.17 5.60 16.08
CA ALA A 80 -37.67 4.71 15.03
C ALA A 80 -37.77 5.41 13.66
N ILE A 81 -36.71 5.30 12.87
CA ILE A 81 -36.63 5.80 11.51
C ILE A 81 -36.81 4.59 10.58
N GLY A 82 -37.88 4.63 9.80
CA GLY A 82 -38.26 3.63 8.83
C GLY A 82 -37.84 3.98 7.40
N ASP A 83 -38.13 3.04 6.50
CA ASP A 83 -37.95 3.22 5.06
C ASP A 83 -38.94 4.26 4.50
N GLY A 84 -38.41 5.31 3.87
CA GLY A 84 -39.18 6.42 3.31
C GLY A 84 -39.45 7.57 4.28
N ASP A 85 -38.90 7.53 5.50
CA ASP A 85 -39.06 8.62 6.47
C ASP A 85 -38.22 9.85 6.08
N ILE A 86 -38.79 11.05 6.29
CA ILE A 86 -38.16 12.33 5.97
C ILE A 86 -38.01 13.17 7.23
N LEU A 87 -36.78 13.51 7.58
CA LEU A 87 -36.45 14.42 8.67
C LEU A 87 -36.06 15.78 8.09
N LYS A 88 -36.80 16.82 8.43
CA LYS A 88 -36.59 18.18 7.95
C LYS A 88 -36.17 19.11 9.08
N VAL A 89 -35.24 20.00 8.78
CA VAL A 89 -34.89 21.12 9.66
C VAL A 89 -35.81 22.30 9.29
N GLU A 90 -36.72 22.66 10.19
CA GLU A 90 -37.66 23.76 9.99
C GLU A 90 -36.90 25.09 9.80
N ASN A 91 -37.47 25.97 8.97
CA ASN A 91 -36.87 27.24 8.55
C ASN A 91 -35.56 27.13 7.73
N THR A 92 -35.25 25.95 7.18
CA THR A 92 -34.14 25.73 6.25
C THR A 92 -34.57 24.84 5.08
N ASP A 93 -33.74 24.80 4.04
CA ASP A 93 -33.92 23.91 2.89
C ASP A 93 -33.20 22.57 3.07
N ILE A 94 -33.04 22.12 4.32
CA ILE A 94 -32.32 20.90 4.67
C ILE A 94 -33.31 19.78 4.99
N ALA A 95 -33.23 18.68 4.23
CA ALA A 95 -34.02 17.48 4.44
C ALA A 95 -33.18 16.20 4.30
N PHE A 96 -33.48 15.22 5.14
CA PHE A 96 -32.87 13.90 5.14
C PHE A 96 -33.96 12.87 4.88
N SER A 97 -33.87 12.14 3.77
CA SER A 97 -34.76 11.01 3.49
C SER A 97 -34.02 9.71 3.74
N PHE A 98 -34.60 8.85 4.57
CA PHE A 98 -33.98 7.60 5.01
C PHE A 98 -34.59 6.42 4.26
N PHE A 99 -33.74 5.53 3.78
CA PHE A 99 -34.15 4.28 3.14
C PHE A 99 -33.40 3.11 3.76
N ALA A 100 -34.13 2.06 4.10
CA ALA A 100 -33.50 0.83 4.55
C ALA A 100 -33.16 -0.02 3.32
N PRO A 101 -31.91 -0.50 3.15
CA PRO A 101 -31.55 -1.51 2.17
C PRO A 101 -32.18 -2.84 2.60
N SER A 102 -33.48 -2.96 2.38
CA SER A 102 -34.16 -4.23 2.59
C SER A 102 -33.75 -5.19 1.48
N VAL A 103 -33.16 -6.32 1.86
CA VAL A 103 -33.26 -7.54 1.06
C VAL A 103 -34.68 -8.07 1.27
N LYS A 104 -35.67 -7.38 0.71
CA LYS A 104 -36.94 -8.03 0.44
C LYS A 104 -36.77 -8.78 -0.87
N PRO A 105 -36.94 -10.11 -0.90
CA PRO A 105 -37.12 -10.78 -2.18
C PRO A 105 -38.32 -10.12 -2.84
N SER A 106 -38.14 -9.63 -4.07
CA SER A 106 -39.23 -9.23 -4.96
C SER A 106 -40.02 -10.49 -5.37
N LEU A 107 -40.64 -11.14 -4.38
CA LEU A 107 -41.60 -12.23 -4.51
C LEU A 107 -43.04 -11.69 -4.70
N ILE A 108 -43.19 -10.42 -5.10
CA ILE A 108 -44.43 -9.95 -5.69
C ILE A 108 -44.23 -9.93 -7.20
N ARG A 109 -44.31 -11.13 -7.78
CA ARG A 109 -44.81 -11.28 -9.14
C ARG A 109 -46.27 -10.87 -9.10
N THR A 110 -46.65 -9.91 -9.93
CA THR A 110 -48.05 -9.66 -10.23
C THR A 110 -48.62 -10.90 -10.93
N LYS A 111 -49.21 -11.82 -10.16
CA LYS A 111 -50.18 -12.76 -10.70
C LYS A 111 -51.38 -11.93 -11.14
N ARG A 112 -51.41 -11.59 -12.42
CA ARG A 112 -52.68 -11.43 -13.13
C ARG A 112 -53.40 -12.77 -13.08
N ASP A 113 -54.08 -13.06 -11.98
CA ASP A 113 -55.19 -13.99 -12.01
C ASP A 113 -56.38 -13.21 -12.57
N LEU A 114 -56.69 -13.52 -13.83
CA LEU A 114 -58.02 -13.31 -14.40
C LEU A 114 -59.08 -13.98 -13.48
N PRO A 115 -60.31 -13.47 -13.51
CA PRO A 115 -61.11 -13.18 -12.33
C PRO A 115 -61.61 -14.46 -11.64
N HIS A 116 -61.29 -14.61 -10.36
CA HIS A 116 -62.11 -15.43 -9.47
C HIS A 116 -63.38 -14.64 -9.16
N VAL A 117 -64.43 -14.98 -9.90
CA VAL A 117 -65.81 -14.70 -9.55
C VAL A 117 -66.07 -15.30 -8.16
N ALA A 118 -66.20 -14.42 -7.17
CA ALA A 118 -67.16 -14.52 -6.07
C ALA A 118 -67.65 -15.94 -5.68
N GLN A 119 -67.04 -16.53 -4.64
CA GLN A 119 -67.52 -17.72 -3.92
C GLN A 119 -68.84 -17.52 -3.12
N PHE A 120 -69.68 -16.56 -3.53
CA PHE A 120 -71.05 -16.36 -3.04
C PHE A 120 -72.11 -16.73 -4.09
N ILE A 121 -71.68 -17.10 -5.31
CA ILE A 121 -72.56 -17.69 -6.34
C ILE A 121 -72.43 -19.22 -6.34
N GLU A 122 -71.37 -19.80 -5.78
CA GLU A 122 -71.20 -21.25 -5.70
C GLU A 122 -72.12 -21.88 -4.63
N SER A 123 -72.34 -21.23 -3.50
CA SER A 123 -73.30 -21.67 -2.47
C SER A 123 -74.76 -21.47 -2.89
N ALA A 124 -75.07 -20.41 -3.65
CA ALA A 124 -76.41 -20.21 -4.22
C ALA A 124 -76.69 -21.14 -5.42
N ALA A 125 -75.67 -21.53 -6.18
CA ALA A 125 -75.80 -22.48 -7.30
C ALA A 125 -75.90 -23.95 -6.83
N LEU A 126 -75.27 -24.31 -5.70
CA LEU A 126 -75.42 -25.64 -5.10
C LEU A 126 -76.78 -25.79 -4.35
N ASP A 127 -77.28 -24.74 -3.69
CA ASP A 127 -78.63 -24.75 -3.09
C ASP A 127 -79.76 -24.58 -4.13
N ALA A 128 -79.49 -24.01 -5.31
CA ALA A 128 -80.43 -24.01 -6.44
C ALA A 128 -80.40 -25.30 -7.27
N ALA A 129 -79.42 -26.19 -7.06
CA ALA A 129 -79.29 -27.46 -7.78
C ALA A 129 -80.17 -28.59 -7.21
N THR A 130 -80.85 -28.38 -6.08
CA THR A 130 -81.71 -29.37 -5.42
C THR A 130 -83.21 -29.03 -5.47
N SER A 131 -83.61 -28.01 -6.24
CA SER A 131 -85.03 -27.66 -6.43
C SER A 131 -85.61 -28.25 -7.73
N PRO A 132 -86.75 -28.97 -7.69
CA PRO A 132 -87.30 -29.70 -8.83
C PRO A 132 -88.12 -28.77 -9.72
N LYS A 133 -87.50 -27.88 -10.50
CA LYS A 133 -88.21 -27.00 -11.45
C LYS A 133 -87.35 -26.38 -12.56
N ARG A 134 -86.36 -27.11 -13.09
CA ARG A 134 -85.47 -26.59 -14.15
C ARG A 134 -85.91 -26.88 -15.59
N ASP A 135 -86.73 -27.90 -15.82
CA ASP A 135 -87.22 -28.17 -17.18
C ASP A 135 -88.32 -27.18 -17.60
N ASP A 136 -89.11 -26.67 -16.65
CA ASP A 136 -90.14 -25.67 -16.92
C ASP A 136 -89.55 -24.29 -17.25
N ALA A 137 -88.44 -23.84 -16.65
CA ALA A 137 -87.93 -22.48 -16.90
C ALA A 137 -87.25 -22.32 -18.28
N LYS A 138 -86.57 -23.36 -18.78
CA LYS A 138 -86.02 -23.36 -20.14
C LYS A 138 -87.11 -23.55 -21.18
N ALA A 139 -88.09 -24.41 -20.92
CA ALA A 139 -89.27 -24.55 -21.76
C ALA A 139 -90.04 -23.23 -21.80
N PHE A 140 -90.27 -22.60 -20.65
CA PHE A 140 -90.95 -21.32 -20.51
C PHE A 140 -90.20 -20.18 -21.19
N LEU A 141 -88.88 -20.03 -21.03
CA LEU A 141 -88.09 -19.02 -21.77
C LEU A 141 -88.12 -19.27 -23.29
N ARG A 142 -88.12 -20.52 -23.71
CA ARG A 142 -88.20 -20.89 -25.13
C ARG A 142 -89.60 -20.61 -25.69
N GLU A 143 -90.66 -20.97 -24.97
CA GLU A 143 -92.06 -20.63 -25.28
C GLU A 143 -92.23 -19.10 -25.28
N PHE A 144 -91.80 -18.38 -24.24
CA PHE A 144 -91.88 -16.92 -24.14
C PHE A 144 -91.11 -16.23 -25.27
N SER A 145 -89.90 -16.69 -25.62
CA SER A 145 -89.13 -16.12 -26.73
C SER A 145 -89.81 -16.36 -28.08
N ARG A 146 -90.50 -17.50 -28.22
CA ARG A 146 -91.21 -17.90 -29.44
C ARG A 146 -92.52 -17.13 -29.58
N GLU A 147 -93.26 -16.92 -28.49
CA GLU A 147 -94.47 -16.10 -28.41
C GLU A 147 -94.14 -14.61 -28.59
N LEU A 148 -93.09 -14.10 -27.93
CA LEU A 148 -92.57 -12.74 -28.15
C LEU A 148 -92.15 -12.51 -29.61
N MET A 149 -91.47 -13.46 -30.24
CA MET A 149 -91.14 -13.35 -31.67
C MET A 149 -92.38 -13.40 -32.57
N ARG A 150 -93.51 -13.96 -32.12
CA ARG A 150 -94.73 -14.11 -32.91
C ARG A 150 -95.64 -12.89 -32.83
N GLU A 151 -95.70 -12.21 -31.68
CA GLU A 151 -96.56 -11.03 -31.46
C GLU A 151 -95.89 -9.68 -31.77
N VAL A 152 -94.58 -9.64 -31.91
CA VAL A 152 -93.84 -8.39 -32.15
C VAL A 152 -93.89 -7.99 -33.63
N SER A 153 -94.21 -6.71 -33.88
CA SER A 153 -94.27 -6.11 -35.21
C SER A 153 -92.93 -6.18 -35.95
N TRP A 154 -92.98 -6.18 -37.29
CA TRP A 154 -91.78 -6.34 -38.10
C TRP A 154 -90.77 -5.19 -37.93
N THR A 155 -91.25 -3.99 -37.56
CA THR A 155 -90.41 -2.82 -37.29
C THR A 155 -89.55 -2.99 -36.05
N THR A 156 -90.10 -3.54 -34.97
CA THR A 156 -89.33 -3.80 -33.73
C THR A 156 -88.27 -4.87 -33.95
N LYS A 157 -88.54 -5.89 -34.79
CA LYS A 157 -87.53 -6.89 -35.17
C LYS A 157 -86.36 -6.26 -35.94
N ALA A 158 -86.64 -5.32 -36.83
CA ALA A 158 -85.60 -4.58 -37.56
C ALA A 158 -84.74 -3.72 -36.61
N ILE A 159 -85.36 -3.03 -35.64
CA ILE A 159 -84.64 -2.22 -34.64
C ILE A 159 -83.71 -3.09 -33.78
N VAL A 160 -84.20 -4.23 -33.29
CA VAL A 160 -83.38 -5.16 -32.49
C VAL A 160 -82.23 -5.73 -33.32
N PHE A 161 -82.45 -6.03 -34.61
CA PHE A 161 -81.40 -6.49 -35.50
C PHE A 161 -80.30 -5.43 -35.71
N VAL A 162 -80.68 -4.17 -35.96
CA VAL A 162 -79.72 -3.07 -36.10
C VAL A 162 -78.94 -2.85 -34.81
N LEU A 163 -79.59 -2.91 -33.65
CA LEU A 163 -78.92 -2.81 -32.34
C LEU A 163 -77.96 -3.99 -32.10
N ALA A 164 -78.34 -5.21 -32.48
CA ALA A 164 -77.49 -6.38 -32.36
C ALA A 164 -76.25 -6.28 -33.27
N VAL A 165 -76.42 -5.85 -34.52
CA VAL A 165 -75.32 -5.60 -35.45
C VAL A 165 -74.42 -4.48 -34.93
N GLY A 166 -74.98 -3.37 -34.46
CA GLY A 166 -74.21 -2.27 -33.85
C GLY A 166 -73.41 -2.73 -32.64
N PHE A 167 -74.00 -3.55 -31.77
CA PHE A 167 -73.34 -4.11 -30.60
C PHE A 167 -72.19 -5.05 -30.97
N ILE A 168 -72.42 -5.99 -31.90
CA ILE A 168 -71.38 -6.92 -32.37
C ILE A 168 -70.22 -6.17 -33.02
N THR A 169 -70.53 -5.14 -33.82
CA THR A 169 -69.52 -4.30 -34.48
C THR A 169 -68.72 -3.49 -33.45
N GLY A 170 -69.38 -2.96 -32.41
CA GLY A 170 -68.72 -2.26 -31.30
C GLY A 170 -67.78 -3.16 -30.50
N VAL A 171 -68.19 -4.40 -30.21
CA VAL A 171 -67.34 -5.38 -29.50
C VAL A 171 -66.14 -5.80 -30.35
N LEU A 172 -66.32 -6.03 -31.65
CA LEU A 172 -65.22 -6.32 -32.58
C LEU A 172 -64.23 -5.16 -32.69
N TYR A 173 -64.73 -3.92 -32.75
CA TYR A 173 -63.89 -2.73 -32.79
C TYR A 173 -63.06 -2.56 -31.50
N LEU A 174 -63.68 -2.72 -30.33
CA LEU A 174 -62.99 -2.69 -29.04
C LEU A 174 -61.93 -3.80 -28.94
N GLY A 175 -62.26 -5.02 -29.36
CA GLY A 175 -61.30 -6.13 -29.40
C GLY A 175 -60.11 -5.86 -30.32
N TYR A 176 -60.37 -5.28 -31.50
CA TYR A 176 -59.32 -4.89 -32.44
C TYR A 176 -58.45 -3.75 -31.89
N ALA A 177 -59.05 -2.71 -31.30
CA ALA A 177 -58.34 -1.57 -30.74
C ALA A 177 -57.40 -2.00 -29.59
N VAL A 178 -57.92 -2.79 -28.63
CA VAL A 178 -57.13 -3.33 -27.52
C VAL A 178 -56.01 -4.26 -28.01
N SER A 179 -56.28 -5.11 -29.00
CA SER A 179 -55.26 -5.98 -29.61
C SER A 179 -54.15 -5.18 -30.28
N ASN A 180 -54.49 -4.08 -30.96
CA ASN A 180 -53.51 -3.25 -31.66
C ASN A 180 -52.63 -2.48 -30.66
N GLU A 181 -53.23 -1.94 -29.60
CA GLU A 181 -52.52 -1.23 -28.53
C GLU A 181 -51.57 -2.16 -27.75
N LEU A 182 -51.99 -3.39 -27.46
CA LEU A 182 -51.14 -4.42 -26.84
C LEU A 182 -49.94 -4.79 -27.72
N ARG A 183 -50.11 -4.81 -29.04
CA ARG A 183 -49.03 -5.11 -29.98
C ARG A 183 -47.99 -3.99 -30.03
N GLN A 184 -48.44 -2.73 -30.07
CA GLN A 184 -47.56 -1.57 -30.00
C GLN A 184 -46.80 -1.50 -28.67
N ASN A 185 -47.47 -1.77 -27.55
CA ASN A 185 -46.83 -1.81 -26.22
C ASN A 185 -45.78 -2.94 -26.09
N ARG A 186 -46.01 -4.10 -26.72
CA ARG A 186 -45.01 -5.18 -26.77
C ARG A 186 -43.77 -4.75 -27.56
N GLU A 187 -43.95 -4.12 -28.72
CA GLU A 187 -42.83 -3.63 -29.53
C GLU A 187 -42.03 -2.53 -28.84
N GLN A 188 -42.70 -1.65 -28.07
CA GLN A 188 -42.04 -0.63 -27.27
C GLN A 188 -41.28 -1.22 -26.08
N SER A 189 -41.85 -2.22 -25.40
CA SER A 189 -41.18 -2.93 -24.29
C SER A 189 -39.94 -3.69 -24.77
N VAL A 190 -40.00 -4.34 -25.95
CA VAL A 190 -38.83 -5.00 -26.54
C VAL A 190 -37.74 -3.97 -26.87
N ARG A 191 -38.10 -2.80 -27.41
CA ARG A 191 -37.13 -1.72 -27.65
C ARG A 191 -36.52 -1.17 -26.36
N GLN A 192 -37.33 -0.94 -25.32
CA GLN A 192 -36.84 -0.52 -24.01
C GLN A 192 -35.90 -1.56 -23.40
N ASN A 193 -36.25 -2.84 -23.45
CA ASN A 193 -35.40 -3.91 -22.94
C ASN A 193 -34.05 -3.95 -23.68
N ASN A 194 -34.04 -3.79 -25.00
CA ASN A 194 -32.79 -3.76 -25.76
C ASN A 194 -31.91 -2.54 -25.42
N ILE A 195 -32.51 -1.38 -25.16
CA ILE A 195 -31.78 -0.17 -24.74
C ILE A 195 -31.20 -0.37 -23.33
N ILE A 196 -31.99 -0.94 -22.41
CA ILE A 196 -31.53 -1.25 -21.05
C ILE A 196 -30.37 -2.26 -21.11
N GLU A 197 -30.46 -3.30 -21.93
CA GLU A 197 -29.39 -4.29 -22.09
C GLU A 197 -28.10 -3.66 -22.67
N GLN A 198 -28.23 -2.70 -23.61
CA GLN A 198 -27.09 -1.95 -24.13
C GLN A 198 -26.48 -1.03 -23.09
N LEU A 199 -27.31 -0.35 -22.29
CA LEU A 199 -26.86 0.50 -21.19
C LEU A 199 -26.16 -0.33 -20.11
N GLU A 200 -26.70 -1.49 -19.72
CA GLU A 200 -26.05 -2.40 -18.77
C GLU A 200 -24.69 -2.88 -19.28
N LYS A 201 -24.59 -3.24 -20.58
CA LYS A 201 -23.31 -3.59 -21.21
C LYS A 201 -22.33 -2.43 -21.22
N GLN A 202 -22.79 -1.21 -21.55
CA GLN A 202 -21.93 -0.02 -21.51
C GLN A 202 -21.49 0.33 -20.09
N LEU A 203 -22.37 0.21 -19.10
CA LEU A 203 -22.05 0.43 -17.70
C LEU A 203 -21.06 -0.60 -17.17
N GLY A 204 -21.20 -1.87 -17.55
CA GLY A 204 -20.23 -2.92 -17.22
C GLY A 204 -18.83 -2.60 -17.75
N VAL A 205 -18.73 -2.28 -19.05
CA VAL A 205 -17.46 -1.89 -19.68
C VAL A 205 -16.87 -0.61 -19.04
N THR A 206 -17.71 0.37 -18.75
CA THR A 206 -17.27 1.63 -18.12
C THR A 206 -16.77 1.39 -16.69
N ASN A 207 -17.44 0.51 -15.94
CA ASN A 207 -17.03 0.14 -14.59
C ASN A 207 -15.69 -0.61 -14.59
N ASP A 208 -15.49 -1.53 -15.53
CA ASP A 208 -14.20 -2.23 -15.70
C ASP A 208 -13.08 -1.24 -16.06
N GLN A 209 -13.36 -0.30 -16.99
CA GLN A 209 -12.42 0.77 -17.34
C GLN A 209 -12.09 1.67 -16.15
N LEU A 210 -13.08 2.01 -15.33
CA LEU A 210 -12.89 2.82 -14.13
C LEU A 210 -12.00 2.09 -13.12
N GLY A 211 -12.23 0.79 -12.91
CA GLY A 211 -11.42 -0.05 -12.04
C GLY A 211 -9.97 -0.19 -12.50
N ASP A 212 -9.75 -0.29 -13.81
CA ASP A 212 -8.39 -0.32 -14.38
C ASP A 212 -7.70 1.05 -14.30
N LEU A 213 -8.44 2.14 -14.47
CA LEU A 213 -7.93 3.50 -14.30
C LEU A 213 -7.55 3.78 -12.84
N GLU A 214 -8.36 3.33 -11.88
CA GLU A 214 -8.07 3.46 -10.45
C GLU A 214 -6.81 2.69 -10.06
N LYS A 215 -6.64 1.45 -10.56
CA LYS A 215 -5.40 0.67 -10.38
C LYS A 215 -4.19 1.39 -10.94
N ALA A 216 -4.27 1.87 -12.19
CA ALA A 216 -3.18 2.59 -12.83
C ALA A 216 -2.81 3.88 -12.06
N ASN A 217 -3.81 4.63 -11.60
CA ASN A 217 -3.58 5.83 -10.81
C ASN A 217 -2.94 5.50 -9.45
N SER A 218 -3.42 4.46 -8.76
CA SER A 218 -2.83 3.97 -7.51
C SER A 218 -1.37 3.56 -7.69
N ASP A 219 -1.05 2.83 -8.76
CA ASP A 219 0.31 2.40 -9.08
C ASP A 219 1.24 3.56 -9.40
N ILE A 220 0.75 4.59 -10.11
CA ILE A 220 1.50 5.83 -10.37
C ILE A 220 1.78 6.56 -9.06
N ILE A 221 0.76 6.78 -8.21
CA ILE A 221 0.93 7.46 -6.92
C ILE A 221 1.92 6.71 -6.05
N ARG A 222 1.85 5.38 -5.99
CA ARG A 222 2.80 4.53 -5.26
C ARG A 222 4.21 4.70 -5.80
N THR A 223 4.39 4.69 -7.12
CA THR A 223 5.71 4.83 -7.76
C THR A 223 6.34 6.20 -7.53
N VAL A 224 5.55 7.26 -7.60
CA VAL A 224 6.01 8.65 -7.40
C VAL A 224 6.36 8.91 -5.92
N SER A 225 5.55 8.39 -4.99
CA SER A 225 5.76 8.57 -3.55
C SER A 225 6.75 7.57 -2.93
N LEU A 226 7.12 6.51 -3.64
CA LEU A 226 7.96 5.41 -3.13
C LEU A 226 9.24 5.91 -2.46
N ALA A 227 10.02 6.76 -3.13
CA ALA A 227 11.29 7.23 -2.60
C ALA A 227 11.12 8.10 -1.34
N GLN A 228 10.06 8.92 -1.27
CA GLN A 228 9.76 9.72 -0.08
C GLN A 228 9.32 8.84 1.09
N ASN A 229 8.37 7.93 0.86
CA ASN A 229 7.85 7.05 1.90
C ASN A 229 8.96 6.15 2.45
N LEU A 230 9.76 5.53 1.58
CA LEU A 230 10.91 4.71 2.00
C LEU A 230 11.94 5.50 2.81
N ARG A 231 12.20 6.76 2.45
CA ARG A 231 13.11 7.62 3.21
C ARG A 231 12.58 7.93 4.61
N VAL A 232 11.27 8.17 4.74
CA VAL A 232 10.64 8.44 6.05
C VAL A 232 10.61 7.17 6.91
N ASP A 233 10.17 6.06 6.32
CA ASP A 233 9.92 4.80 7.04
C ASP A 233 11.20 4.05 7.39
N TYR A 234 12.18 4.04 6.49
CA TYR A 234 13.38 3.20 6.59
C TYR A 234 14.70 3.96 6.53
N GLY A 235 14.70 5.29 6.30
CA GLY A 235 15.92 6.07 6.17
C GLY A 235 16.82 6.00 7.40
N THR A 236 16.24 5.93 8.60
CA THR A 236 16.98 5.77 9.87
C THR A 236 17.51 4.35 10.10
N GLY A 237 17.04 3.36 9.34
CA GLY A 237 17.53 1.97 9.37
C GLY A 237 18.74 1.71 8.45
N VAL A 238 19.11 2.68 7.60
CA VAL A 238 20.31 2.65 6.77
C VAL A 238 21.45 3.33 7.51
N CYS A 239 22.58 2.66 7.66
CA CYS A 239 23.72 3.13 8.45
C CYS A 239 25.00 3.32 7.61
N LEU A 240 25.81 4.29 8.02
CA LEU A 240 27.16 4.51 7.50
C LEU A 240 28.12 3.56 8.21
N VAL A 241 28.77 2.67 7.46
CA VAL A 241 29.83 1.78 7.94
C VAL A 241 31.15 2.52 7.86
N VAL A 242 31.92 2.51 8.95
CA VAL A 242 33.23 3.16 9.03
C VAL A 242 34.20 2.20 9.69
N GLY A 243 35.32 1.95 9.03
CA GLY A 243 36.36 1.09 9.57
C GLY A 243 37.76 1.60 9.29
N VAL A 244 38.68 1.07 10.09
CA VAL A 244 40.12 1.27 9.94
C VAL A 244 40.77 -0.09 10.03
N TYR A 245 41.61 -0.42 9.06
CA TYR A 245 42.44 -1.62 9.11
C TYR A 245 43.91 -1.24 9.05
N ASP A 246 44.72 -2.03 9.76
CA ASP A 246 46.17 -1.99 9.69
C ASP A 246 46.71 -3.23 8.97
N LEU A 247 47.88 -3.08 8.35
CA LEU A 247 48.63 -4.22 7.86
C LEU A 247 49.59 -4.69 8.94
N VAL A 248 49.59 -5.99 9.22
CA VAL A 248 50.49 -6.61 10.20
C VAL A 248 51.26 -7.75 9.55
N ASP A 249 52.50 -7.96 9.96
CA ASP A 249 53.29 -9.10 9.51
C ASP A 249 52.61 -10.42 9.95
N ARG A 250 52.57 -11.41 9.04
CA ARG A 250 51.83 -12.66 9.27
C ARG A 250 52.46 -13.54 10.35
N ALA A 251 53.79 -13.49 10.51
CA ALA A 251 54.51 -14.34 11.46
C ALA A 251 54.56 -13.71 12.86
N SER A 252 54.91 -12.44 12.94
CA SER A 252 55.14 -11.72 14.20
C SER A 252 53.90 -10.99 14.72
N GLY A 253 52.91 -10.71 13.88
CA GLY A 253 51.75 -9.88 14.23
C GLY A 253 52.07 -8.41 14.50
N LYS A 254 53.32 -7.98 14.26
CA LYS A 254 53.74 -6.58 14.38
C LYS A 254 53.18 -5.75 13.23
N VAL A 255 52.85 -4.49 13.53
CA VAL A 255 52.30 -3.55 12.55
C VAL A 255 53.36 -3.23 11.50
N LEU A 256 52.97 -3.32 10.23
CA LEU A 256 53.77 -2.91 9.09
C LEU A 256 53.75 -1.39 8.98
N ARG A 257 54.91 -0.82 8.70
CA ARG A 257 55.17 0.62 8.66
C ARG A 257 55.84 0.97 7.35
N TYR A 258 55.56 2.17 6.86
CA TYR A 258 56.36 2.76 5.81
C TYR A 258 57.79 2.97 6.31
N PRO A 259 58.82 2.69 5.50
CA PRO A 259 60.19 2.97 5.88
C PRO A 259 60.38 4.48 6.10
N ASP A 260 61.12 4.85 7.16
CA ASP A 260 61.40 6.25 7.46
C ASP A 260 62.30 6.86 6.37
N PRO A 261 61.88 7.93 5.67
CA PRO A 261 62.72 8.60 4.68
C PRO A 261 64.05 9.11 5.25
N GLN A 262 64.12 9.37 6.56
CA GLN A 262 65.35 9.80 7.22
C GLN A 262 66.31 8.65 7.58
N ALA A 263 65.82 7.41 7.63
CA ALA A 263 66.68 6.24 7.85
C ALA A 263 67.58 5.91 6.65
N PHE A 264 67.26 6.47 5.47
CA PHE A 264 68.05 6.34 4.24
C PHE A 264 68.96 7.55 3.95
N ARG A 265 69.15 8.49 4.90
CA ARG A 265 70.22 9.49 4.73
C ARG A 265 71.58 8.78 4.86
N PRO A 266 72.43 8.79 3.81
CA PRO A 266 73.78 8.26 3.94
C PRO A 266 74.47 8.97 5.09
N ASN A 267 75.19 8.22 5.93
CA ASN A 267 75.90 8.78 7.06
C ASN A 267 76.95 9.77 6.51
N PRO A 268 77.04 11.04 6.98
CA PRO A 268 77.98 12.03 6.42
C PRO A 268 79.47 11.67 6.57
N TYR A 269 79.76 10.59 7.31
CA TYR A 269 81.11 10.07 7.59
C TYR A 269 81.39 8.72 6.95
N GLU A 270 80.46 8.17 6.16
CA GLU A 270 80.71 6.95 5.39
C GLU A 270 81.42 7.32 4.08
N PRO A 271 82.63 6.79 3.81
CA PRO A 271 83.38 7.16 2.62
C PRO A 271 82.60 6.76 1.38
N VAL A 272 82.33 7.74 0.50
CA VAL A 272 81.76 7.51 -0.83
C VAL A 272 82.72 6.56 -1.56
N PRO A 273 82.27 5.40 -2.07
CA PRO A 273 83.14 4.54 -2.85
C PRO A 273 83.55 5.30 -4.11
N THR A 274 84.85 5.42 -4.34
CA THR A 274 85.44 5.94 -5.59
C THR A 274 84.93 5.13 -6.78
N GLU A 275 84.45 5.82 -7.82
CA GLU A 275 83.70 5.29 -8.97
C GLU A 275 84.49 4.39 -9.95
N GLU A 276 85.54 3.68 -9.53
CA GLU A 276 86.41 2.96 -10.50
C GLU A 276 86.47 1.42 -10.38
N GLU A 277 85.81 0.77 -9.41
CA GLU A 277 85.81 -0.71 -9.34
C GLU A 277 84.45 -1.30 -8.93
N SER A 278 83.44 -1.17 -9.79
CA SER A 278 82.36 -2.18 -9.90
C SER A 278 81.55 -1.90 -11.16
N GLY A 279 81.82 -2.66 -12.22
CA GLY A 279 80.86 -2.81 -13.30
C GLY A 279 79.57 -3.43 -12.74
N GLY A 280 78.44 -2.76 -12.91
CA GLY A 280 77.13 -3.38 -12.72
C GLY A 280 76.15 -2.56 -11.87
N ARG A 281 75.05 -2.18 -12.54
CA ARG A 281 73.74 -1.83 -11.98
C ARG A 281 73.75 -0.62 -11.04
N SER A 282 73.42 0.54 -11.61
CA SER A 282 72.53 1.48 -10.96
C SER A 282 71.30 0.72 -10.45
N ALA A 283 71.30 0.41 -9.15
CA ALA A 283 70.11 -0.09 -8.48
C ALA A 283 69.06 1.03 -8.58
N PRO A 284 67.91 0.80 -9.24
CA PRO A 284 66.87 1.80 -9.24
C PRO A 284 66.40 2.01 -7.80
N ALA A 285 66.16 3.26 -7.42
CA ALA A 285 65.62 3.70 -6.14
C ALA A 285 64.15 3.27 -5.96
N THR A 286 63.87 1.98 -6.12
CA THR A 286 62.53 1.38 -6.10
C THR A 286 62.62 0.00 -5.49
N GLN A 287 62.65 -0.09 -4.15
CA GLN A 287 62.14 -1.20 -3.33
C GLN A 287 62.42 -0.91 -1.85
N ALA A 288 61.84 0.16 -1.31
CA ALA A 288 61.70 0.27 0.13
C ALA A 288 60.39 -0.45 0.51
N GLY A 289 60.48 -1.76 0.71
CA GLY A 289 59.34 -2.59 1.15
C GLY A 289 58.82 -2.16 2.53
N LEU A 290 57.61 -2.57 2.89
CA LEU A 290 57.07 -2.32 4.23
C LEU A 290 57.95 -3.00 5.30
N THR A 291 58.11 -2.33 6.44
CA THR A 291 59.00 -2.79 7.52
C THR A 291 58.21 -2.99 8.81
N THR A 292 58.65 -3.92 9.67
CA THR A 292 58.09 -4.09 11.03
C THR A 292 58.84 -3.30 12.09
N GLU A 293 59.91 -2.62 11.70
CA GLU A 293 60.87 -1.93 12.57
C GLU A 293 61.09 -0.49 12.10
N GLY A 294 61.56 0.38 12.99
CA GLY A 294 61.71 1.81 12.71
C GLY A 294 60.50 2.65 13.11
N ASN A 295 60.67 3.97 13.02
CA ASN A 295 59.70 4.97 13.50
C ASN A 295 58.76 5.48 12.42
N GLY A 296 58.74 4.85 11.24
CA GLY A 296 57.84 5.24 10.18
C GLY A 296 56.37 5.03 10.55
N SER A 297 55.50 5.77 9.86
CA SER A 297 54.05 5.74 10.13
C SER A 297 53.48 4.34 9.88
N PRO A 298 52.60 3.84 10.77
CA PRO A 298 51.82 2.63 10.52
C PRO A 298 51.09 2.69 9.18
N VAL A 299 51.02 1.56 8.48
CA VAL A 299 50.15 1.43 7.32
C VAL A 299 48.73 1.23 7.84
N GLU A 300 47.96 2.32 7.86
CA GLU A 300 46.55 2.36 8.24
C GLU A 300 45.72 2.94 7.09
N TYR A 301 44.59 2.30 6.81
CA TYR A 301 43.65 2.75 5.80
C TYR A 301 42.26 2.88 6.41
N ASP A 302 41.64 4.04 6.18
CA ASP A 302 40.23 4.27 6.45
C ASP A 302 39.40 3.72 5.29
N PHE A 303 38.25 3.13 5.60
CA PHE A 303 37.25 2.76 4.62
C PHE A 303 35.85 3.08 5.11
N ILE A 304 34.98 3.30 4.14
CA ILE A 304 33.59 3.67 4.34
C ILE A 304 32.70 2.78 3.47
N GLY A 305 31.48 2.59 3.90
CA GLY A 305 30.46 1.92 3.13
C GLY A 305 29.08 2.16 3.70
N THR A 306 28.09 1.52 3.11
CA THR A 306 26.72 1.54 3.59
C THR A 306 26.34 0.16 4.11
N GLY A 307 25.49 0.13 5.12
CA GLY A 307 24.80 -1.09 5.55
C GLY A 307 23.38 -0.76 5.95
N PHE A 308 22.56 -1.79 6.19
CA PHE A 308 21.19 -1.58 6.63
C PHE A 308 20.73 -2.64 7.61
N HIS A 309 19.84 -2.24 8.52
CA HIS A 309 19.30 -3.08 9.57
C HIS A 309 18.13 -3.94 9.08
N VAL A 310 18.15 -5.23 9.40
CA VAL A 310 17.12 -6.21 9.00
C VAL A 310 16.36 -6.82 10.19
N GLY A 311 16.52 -6.24 11.39
CA GLY A 311 15.92 -6.74 12.62
C GLY A 311 16.89 -7.56 13.48
N GLY A 312 16.61 -7.63 14.79
CA GLY A 312 17.40 -8.40 15.75
C GLY A 312 18.86 -7.92 15.91
N GLY A 313 19.17 -6.69 15.50
CA GLY A 313 20.52 -6.15 15.50
C GLY A 313 21.40 -6.64 14.34
N TYR A 314 20.84 -7.34 13.35
CA TYR A 314 21.56 -7.81 12.18
C TYR A 314 21.64 -6.71 11.11
N ILE A 315 22.82 -6.59 10.50
CA ILE A 315 23.16 -5.60 9.49
C ILE A 315 23.62 -6.34 8.23
N VAL A 316 23.09 -5.95 7.08
CA VAL A 316 23.53 -6.44 5.77
C VAL A 316 24.37 -5.38 5.08
N THR A 317 25.45 -5.80 4.44
CA THR A 317 26.34 -4.96 3.63
C THR A 317 27.09 -5.82 2.59
N ASN A 318 28.03 -5.26 1.82
CA ASN A 318 28.89 -6.05 0.96
C ASN A 318 30.06 -6.67 1.72
N LYS A 319 30.62 -7.75 1.17
CA LYS A 319 31.82 -8.39 1.73
C LYS A 319 33.04 -7.48 1.60
N HIS A 320 33.22 -6.81 0.45
CA HIS A 320 34.35 -5.89 0.27
C HIS A 320 34.27 -4.67 1.20
N VAL A 321 33.08 -4.27 1.67
CA VAL A 321 32.96 -3.20 2.67
C VAL A 321 33.55 -3.65 4.01
N LEU A 322 33.42 -4.93 4.38
CA LEU A 322 34.01 -5.48 5.61
C LEU A 322 35.46 -5.96 5.43
N GLN A 323 35.89 -6.19 4.18
CA GLN A 323 37.22 -6.68 3.83
C GLN A 323 37.79 -5.95 2.59
N PRO A 324 38.03 -4.63 2.64
CA PRO A 324 38.40 -3.83 1.46
C PRO A 324 39.73 -4.27 0.81
N TRP A 325 40.65 -4.83 1.60
CA TRP A 325 41.94 -5.35 1.12
C TRP A 325 41.83 -6.56 0.19
N THR A 326 40.64 -7.16 0.02
CA THR A 326 40.44 -8.24 -0.97
C THR A 326 40.21 -7.71 -2.38
N GLU A 327 39.92 -6.41 -2.54
CA GLU A 327 39.68 -5.78 -3.84
C GLU A 327 40.81 -4.86 -4.26
N ASP A 328 41.52 -4.22 -3.32
CA ASP A 328 42.63 -3.30 -3.62
C ASP A 328 43.92 -4.03 -4.05
N ASP A 329 44.29 -3.90 -5.33
CA ASP A 329 45.47 -4.55 -5.91
C ASP A 329 46.81 -4.02 -5.39
N LEU A 330 46.88 -2.75 -5.00
CA LEU A 330 48.07 -2.18 -4.39
C LEU A 330 48.28 -2.80 -3.01
N VAL A 331 47.22 -2.85 -2.20
CA VAL A 331 47.26 -3.46 -0.85
C VAL A 331 47.54 -4.95 -0.93
N LYS A 332 46.98 -5.68 -1.91
CA LYS A 332 47.33 -7.09 -2.17
C LYS A 332 48.81 -7.27 -2.46
N THR A 333 49.38 -6.40 -3.27
CA THR A 333 50.81 -6.43 -3.62
C THR A 333 51.66 -6.15 -2.39
N MET A 334 51.32 -5.11 -1.61
CA MET A 334 51.98 -4.80 -0.35
C MET A 334 51.93 -5.96 0.66
N MET A 335 50.76 -6.59 0.85
CA MET A 335 50.62 -7.76 1.73
C MET A 335 51.43 -8.95 1.23
N ARG A 336 51.50 -9.17 -0.10
CA ARG A 336 52.29 -10.26 -0.69
C ARG A 336 53.78 -10.05 -0.46
N ASP A 337 54.28 -8.85 -0.74
CA ASP A 337 55.70 -8.52 -0.68
C ASP A 337 56.20 -8.46 0.77
N ALA A 338 55.40 -7.88 1.66
CA ALA A 338 55.74 -7.75 3.08
C ALA A 338 55.34 -8.98 3.93
N LYS A 339 54.83 -10.06 3.31
CA LYS A 339 54.21 -11.21 4.00
C LYS A 339 53.20 -10.77 5.06
N GLY A 340 52.47 -9.69 4.78
CA GLY A 340 51.49 -9.09 5.67
C GLY A 340 50.11 -9.74 5.60
N ARG A 341 49.28 -9.43 6.59
CA ARG A 341 47.84 -9.66 6.61
C ARG A 341 47.14 -8.40 7.11
N ALA A 342 45.94 -8.13 6.61
CA ALA A 342 45.12 -7.06 7.15
C ALA A 342 44.48 -7.47 8.48
N ARG A 343 44.34 -6.50 9.39
CA ARG A 343 43.60 -6.65 10.64
C ARG A 343 42.72 -5.43 10.84
N ILE A 344 41.44 -5.67 11.14
CA ILE A 344 40.51 -4.61 11.48
C ILE A 344 40.89 -4.07 12.86
N LYS A 345 41.29 -2.80 12.92
CA LYS A 345 41.60 -2.08 14.15
C LYS A 345 40.33 -1.54 14.79
N ARG A 346 39.39 -1.07 13.96
CA ARG A 346 38.09 -0.55 14.40
C ARG A 346 37.06 -0.72 13.30
N LEU A 347 35.84 -1.11 13.68
CA LEU A 347 34.71 -1.23 12.77
C LEU A 347 33.44 -0.83 13.53
N VAL A 348 32.81 0.24 13.06
CA VAL A 348 31.64 0.84 13.69
C VAL A 348 30.62 1.25 12.64
N ILE A 349 29.37 1.39 13.06
CA ILE A 349 28.30 1.96 12.23
C ILE A 349 27.68 3.18 12.89
N TYR A 350 27.24 4.12 12.07
CA TYR A 350 26.50 5.32 12.48
C TYR A 350 25.12 5.28 11.87
N PHE A 351 24.08 5.30 12.71
CA PHE A 351 22.70 5.48 12.25
C PHE A 351 22.35 6.98 12.22
N PRO A 352 21.49 7.41 11.28
CA PRO A 352 20.95 8.76 11.27
C PRO A 352 20.34 9.14 12.61
N ASN A 353 20.49 10.41 13.00
CA ASN A 353 19.98 10.99 14.25
C ASN A 353 20.58 10.45 15.56
N TYR A 354 21.41 9.40 15.52
CA TYR A 354 22.09 8.87 16.70
C TYR A 354 23.54 9.34 16.78
N PRO A 355 23.94 10.01 17.87
CA PRO A 355 25.27 10.60 17.98
C PRO A 355 26.37 9.59 18.27
N GLN A 356 26.03 8.42 18.82
CA GLN A 356 26.99 7.40 19.22
C GLN A 356 27.11 6.30 18.15
N PRO A 357 28.35 5.91 17.78
CA PRO A 357 28.56 4.76 16.92
C PRO A 357 28.29 3.44 17.65
N TYR A 358 27.87 2.43 16.88
CA TYR A 358 27.71 1.07 17.37
C TYR A 358 28.86 0.19 16.87
N PRO A 359 29.54 -0.57 17.75
CA PRO A 359 30.55 -1.54 17.33
C PRO A 359 29.92 -2.65 16.49
N LEU A 360 30.46 -2.84 15.28
CA LEU A 360 29.95 -3.84 14.35
C LEU A 360 30.78 -5.12 14.45
N LYS A 361 30.12 -6.27 14.59
CA LYS A 361 30.75 -7.59 14.62
C LYS A 361 30.38 -8.37 13.37
N VAL A 362 31.38 -8.83 12.63
CA VAL A 362 31.17 -9.70 11.46
C VAL A 362 30.64 -11.05 11.93
N ARG A 363 29.56 -11.54 11.31
CA ARG A 363 28.95 -12.84 11.62
C ARG A 363 29.23 -13.84 10.52
N GLU A 364 28.79 -13.53 9.31
CA GLU A 364 28.89 -14.40 8.15
C GLU A 364 29.37 -13.60 6.94
N LEU A 365 30.24 -14.21 6.14
CA LEU A 365 30.77 -13.60 4.92
C LEU A 365 30.34 -14.44 3.73
N GLY A 366 29.90 -13.78 2.66
CA GLY A 366 29.57 -14.41 1.39
C GLY A 366 30.77 -15.14 0.78
N GLY A 367 30.47 -16.28 0.13
CA GLY A 367 31.47 -17.08 -0.56
C GLY A 367 31.87 -16.42 -1.88
N ARG A 368 31.02 -16.59 -2.91
CA ARG A 368 31.23 -16.08 -4.27
C ARG A 368 30.55 -14.75 -4.51
N GLU A 369 29.46 -14.49 -3.79
CA GLU A 369 28.68 -13.27 -3.88
C GLU A 369 29.22 -12.25 -2.88
N ASP A 370 29.26 -10.99 -3.30
CA ASP A 370 29.82 -9.89 -2.50
C ASP A 370 28.80 -9.36 -1.48
N VAL A 371 28.40 -10.22 -0.55
CA VAL A 371 27.44 -9.91 0.51
C VAL A 371 28.00 -10.39 1.84
N ALA A 372 27.72 -9.66 2.90
CA ALA A 372 28.09 -10.04 4.26
C ALA A 372 26.99 -9.67 5.25
N VAL A 373 26.96 -10.45 6.34
CA VAL A 373 26.09 -10.22 7.48
C VAL A 373 26.95 -9.91 8.68
N ALA A 374 26.62 -8.81 9.33
CA ALA A 374 27.19 -8.39 10.59
C ALA A 374 26.08 -8.22 11.63
N SER A 375 26.47 -8.01 12.88
CA SER A 375 25.54 -7.73 13.96
C SER A 375 26.09 -6.64 14.86
N ILE A 376 25.19 -5.88 15.45
CA ILE A 376 25.47 -5.08 16.65
C ILE A 376 24.82 -5.71 17.87
N ASP A 377 25.12 -5.16 19.05
CA ASP A 377 24.43 -5.55 20.27
C ASP A 377 22.98 -5.06 20.23
N ALA A 378 22.04 -6.00 20.09
CA ALA A 378 20.62 -5.71 20.01
C ALA A 378 20.08 -5.04 21.29
N ALA A 379 20.68 -5.32 22.46
CA ALA A 379 20.27 -4.70 23.71
C ALA A 379 20.69 -3.22 23.81
N ALA A 380 21.76 -2.84 23.11
CA ALA A 380 22.23 -1.47 23.03
C ALA A 380 21.52 -0.65 21.93
N MET A 381 20.77 -1.31 21.05
CA MET A 381 20.10 -0.67 19.93
C MET A 381 18.76 -0.04 20.35
N PRO A 382 18.48 1.23 19.99
CA PRO A 382 17.17 1.85 20.18
C PRO A 382 16.08 1.11 19.39
N VAL A 383 14.91 0.93 20.02
CA VAL A 383 13.74 0.26 19.42
C VAL A 383 13.19 1.01 18.19
N GLU A 384 13.50 2.31 18.09
CA GLU A 384 13.07 3.21 17.02
C GLU A 384 13.77 2.96 15.67
N ILE A 385 14.88 2.21 15.64
CA ILE A 385 15.59 1.93 14.39
C ILE A 385 14.81 0.86 13.60
N PRO A 386 14.24 1.22 12.43
CA PRO A 386 13.38 0.32 11.69
C PRO A 386 14.18 -0.85 11.12
N ALA A 387 13.53 -2.01 11.03
CA ALA A 387 14.04 -3.16 10.30
C ALA A 387 13.54 -3.07 8.85
N LEU A 388 14.45 -3.07 7.89
CA LEU A 388 14.10 -3.03 6.48
C LEU A 388 13.49 -4.37 6.05
N PRO A 389 12.31 -4.38 5.43
CA PRO A 389 11.69 -5.62 4.97
C PRO A 389 12.45 -6.17 3.77
N LEU A 390 12.75 -7.47 3.82
CA LEU A 390 13.41 -8.18 2.74
C LEU A 390 12.38 -8.80 1.81
N GLU A 391 12.64 -8.76 0.50
CA GLU A 391 11.85 -9.49 -0.47
C GLU A 391 12.36 -10.94 -0.56
N ILE A 392 11.54 -11.89 -0.11
CA ILE A 392 11.93 -13.31 -0.11
C ILE A 392 11.64 -13.94 -1.49
N ASP A 393 10.67 -13.39 -2.24
CA ASP A 393 10.25 -13.89 -3.54
C ASP A 393 11.00 -13.22 -4.69
N SER A 394 11.58 -14.03 -5.59
CA SER A 394 12.44 -13.55 -6.67
C SER A 394 11.73 -12.79 -7.80
N SER A 395 10.39 -12.71 -7.78
CA SER A 395 9.58 -12.07 -8.84
C SER A 395 9.54 -10.55 -8.80
N ALA A 396 10.06 -9.92 -7.74
CA ALA A 396 10.02 -8.47 -7.57
C ALA A 396 10.99 -7.72 -8.50
N ALA A 397 12.11 -8.35 -8.89
CA ALA A 397 13.06 -7.79 -9.84
C ALA A 397 12.60 -8.07 -11.27
N THR A 398 12.13 -7.05 -11.97
CA THR A 398 11.76 -7.13 -13.39
C THR A 398 12.34 -5.93 -14.12
N ILE A 399 12.90 -6.14 -15.31
CA ILE A 399 13.46 -5.07 -16.14
C ILE A 399 12.39 -3.99 -16.39
N GLY A 400 12.79 -2.72 -16.31
CA GLY A 400 11.92 -1.55 -16.46
C GLY A 400 11.18 -1.12 -15.19
N LYS A 401 11.16 -1.94 -14.12
CA LYS A 401 10.56 -1.54 -12.85
C LYS A 401 11.42 -0.50 -12.13
N THR A 402 10.73 0.40 -11.45
CA THR A 402 11.34 1.42 -10.59
C THR A 402 12.04 0.79 -9.40
N VAL A 403 13.22 1.31 -9.10
CA VAL A 403 13.99 0.96 -7.90
C VAL A 403 14.43 2.22 -7.18
N VAL A 404 14.61 2.08 -5.87
CA VAL A 404 15.12 3.14 -5.01
C VAL A 404 16.32 2.59 -4.24
N THR A 405 17.40 3.35 -4.17
CA THR A 405 18.55 3.01 -3.32
C THR A 405 18.76 4.09 -2.28
N MET A 406 19.20 3.69 -1.09
CA MET A 406 19.50 4.60 0.02
C MET A 406 20.86 4.30 0.61
N GLY A 407 21.80 5.23 0.56
CA GLY A 407 23.13 5.00 1.12
C GLY A 407 23.98 6.24 1.26
N TYR A 408 25.29 6.05 1.44
CA TYR A 408 26.24 7.13 1.69
C TYR A 408 27.27 7.25 0.56
N PRO A 409 26.85 7.59 -0.67
CA PRO A 409 27.79 7.86 -1.75
C PRO A 409 28.69 9.05 -1.38
N SER A 410 29.98 8.90 -1.69
CA SER A 410 31.09 9.79 -1.30
C SER A 410 31.24 9.98 0.22
N GLY A 411 30.61 9.11 1.03
CA GLY A 411 30.69 9.09 2.49
C GLY A 411 30.64 10.47 3.18
N PRO A 412 31.62 10.81 4.04
CA PRO A 412 31.60 12.06 4.79
C PRO A 412 31.80 13.30 3.91
N ASP A 413 32.42 13.18 2.74
CA ASP A 413 32.69 14.31 1.86
C ASP A 413 31.38 14.88 1.29
N ARG A 414 30.43 13.99 0.95
CA ARG A 414 29.06 14.42 0.59
C ARG A 414 28.36 15.11 1.76
N LEU A 415 28.49 14.54 2.97
CA LEU A 415 27.82 15.09 4.14
C LEU A 415 28.37 16.49 4.48
N LEU A 416 29.67 16.71 4.32
CA LEU A 416 30.31 18.02 4.40
C LEU A 416 29.78 18.99 3.35
N ALA A 417 29.62 18.55 2.10
CA ALA A 417 29.09 19.37 1.02
C ALA A 417 27.61 19.78 1.19
N MET A 418 26.89 19.17 2.14
CA MET A 418 25.51 19.55 2.49
C MET A 418 25.42 20.55 3.65
N VAL A 419 26.56 20.90 4.24
CA VAL A 419 26.68 21.90 5.30
C VAL A 419 27.11 23.24 4.68
N ASP A 420 26.74 24.35 5.30
CA ASP A 420 27.06 25.69 4.80
C ASP A 420 28.58 25.86 4.61
N ASP A 421 29.01 26.58 3.56
CA ASP A 421 30.41 26.67 3.14
C ASP A 421 31.37 27.11 4.26
N ASP A 422 30.95 28.06 5.10
CA ASP A 422 31.77 28.56 6.21
C ASP A 422 31.90 27.52 7.33
N GLU A 423 30.82 26.78 7.61
CA GLU A 423 30.83 25.68 8.55
C GLU A 423 31.67 24.51 8.00
N ALA A 424 31.49 24.12 6.74
CA ALA A 424 32.27 23.08 6.07
C ALA A 424 33.78 23.38 6.07
N LYS A 425 34.18 24.63 5.76
CA LYS A 425 35.59 25.07 5.86
C LYS A 425 36.11 24.98 7.29
N SER A 426 35.30 25.39 8.27
CA SER A 426 35.69 25.31 9.69
C SER A 426 35.87 23.87 10.17
N ILE A 427 34.97 22.95 9.76
CA ILE A 427 35.02 21.53 10.10
C ILE A 427 36.24 20.89 9.41
N ASN A 428 36.45 21.17 8.13
CA ASN A 428 37.59 20.63 7.39
C ASN A 428 38.93 21.15 7.95
N THR A 429 39.00 22.41 8.38
CA THR A 429 40.20 22.96 9.02
C THR A 429 40.47 22.31 10.39
N ARG A 430 39.42 21.99 11.15
CA ARG A 430 39.54 21.37 12.49
C ARG A 430 39.81 19.86 12.43
N PHE A 431 39.25 19.17 11.45
CA PHE A 431 39.18 17.70 11.42
C PHE A 431 39.71 17.08 10.12
N GLY A 432 40.21 17.84 9.16
CA GLY A 432 40.69 17.35 7.86
C GLY A 432 41.86 16.35 7.95
N ASN A 433 42.56 16.31 9.09
CA ASN A 433 43.60 15.32 9.37
C ASN A 433 43.08 13.97 9.89
N SER A 434 41.79 13.86 10.24
CA SER A 434 41.18 12.62 10.74
C SER A 434 39.72 12.51 10.31
N ARG A 435 39.47 11.67 9.30
CA ARG A 435 38.12 11.36 8.80
C ARG A 435 37.19 10.83 9.90
N GLN A 436 37.74 10.09 10.86
CA GLN A 436 36.96 9.60 12.00
C GLN A 436 36.40 10.74 12.85
N ASN A 437 37.22 11.75 13.17
CA ASN A 437 36.79 12.86 14.00
C ASN A 437 35.73 13.70 13.28
N LEU A 438 35.88 13.86 11.96
CA LEU A 438 34.88 14.46 11.10
C LEU A 438 33.54 13.71 11.19
N ILE A 439 33.55 12.38 11.03
CA ILE A 439 32.31 11.58 11.08
C ILE A 439 31.67 11.64 12.47
N ASN A 440 32.47 11.58 13.54
CA ASN A 440 31.98 11.74 14.91
C ASN A 440 31.30 13.11 15.10
N PHE A 441 31.87 14.19 14.56
CA PHE A 441 31.26 15.51 14.61
C PHE A 441 29.93 15.54 13.83
N LEU A 442 29.91 14.99 12.61
CA LEU A 442 28.68 14.90 11.80
C LEU A 442 27.58 14.06 12.49
N ALA A 443 27.97 13.01 13.21
CA ALA A 443 27.03 12.21 14.00
C ALA A 443 26.48 13.00 15.20
N GLN A 444 27.35 13.70 15.93
CA GLN A 444 26.94 14.56 17.07
C GLN A 444 26.01 15.69 16.64
N SER A 445 26.25 16.29 15.48
CA SER A 445 25.38 17.33 14.90
C SER A 445 24.14 16.79 14.18
N ARG A 446 23.93 15.45 14.22
CA ARG A 446 22.81 14.74 13.56
C ARG A 446 22.72 15.03 12.05
N LYS A 447 23.88 15.21 11.40
CA LYS A 447 24.01 15.47 9.96
C LYS A 447 24.30 14.20 9.15
N ILE A 448 24.37 13.03 9.79
CA ILE A 448 24.47 11.73 9.11
C ILE A 448 23.11 11.41 8.47
N VAL A 449 22.98 11.68 7.16
CA VAL A 449 21.74 11.45 6.41
C VAL A 449 22.04 10.73 5.09
N PRO A 450 21.40 9.57 4.83
CA PRO A 450 21.60 8.84 3.58
C PRO A 450 21.08 9.65 2.38
N LEU A 451 21.69 9.45 1.22
CA LEU A 451 21.15 9.87 -0.06
C LEU A 451 20.13 8.84 -0.53
N THR A 452 18.92 9.30 -0.81
CA THR A 452 17.90 8.50 -1.51
C THR A 452 17.90 8.87 -2.98
N THR A 453 18.12 7.89 -3.86
CA THR A 453 18.04 8.06 -5.31
C THR A 453 17.12 7.02 -5.91
N GLN A 454 16.46 7.42 -7.00
CA GLN A 454 15.53 6.58 -7.74
C GLN A 454 16.10 6.30 -9.13
N GLY A 455 15.76 5.14 -9.68
CA GLY A 455 16.09 4.72 -11.04
C GLY A 455 15.18 3.57 -11.48
N ALA A 456 15.59 2.86 -12.52
CA ALA A 456 14.95 1.68 -13.07
C ALA A 456 15.96 0.53 -13.24
N ILE A 457 15.44 -0.70 -13.20
CA ILE A 457 16.21 -1.89 -13.55
C ILE A 457 16.44 -1.90 -15.06
N THR A 458 17.70 -1.84 -15.48
CA THR A 458 18.10 -1.79 -16.88
C THR A 458 18.43 -3.18 -17.44
N ASP A 459 18.93 -4.07 -16.60
CA ASP A 459 19.22 -5.46 -16.94
C ASP A 459 19.13 -6.37 -15.70
N LEU A 460 18.92 -7.66 -15.90
CA LEU A 460 18.73 -8.63 -14.82
C LEU A 460 19.35 -9.99 -15.17
N ASP A 461 20.20 -10.47 -14.26
CA ASP A 461 20.77 -11.81 -14.26
C ASP A 461 20.46 -12.51 -12.92
N ALA A 462 20.53 -13.85 -12.90
CA ALA A 462 20.27 -14.67 -11.71
C ALA A 462 21.13 -14.28 -10.50
N ARG A 463 22.25 -13.58 -10.73
CA ARG A 463 23.21 -13.18 -9.70
C ARG A 463 23.40 -11.67 -9.57
N ARG A 464 22.79 -10.86 -10.44
CA ARG A 464 23.01 -9.41 -10.51
C ARG A 464 21.76 -8.69 -10.99
N ILE A 465 21.45 -7.57 -10.34
CA ILE A 465 20.44 -6.61 -10.79
C ILE A 465 21.21 -5.39 -11.27
N VAL A 466 21.00 -4.96 -12.52
CA VAL A 466 21.62 -3.74 -13.06
C VAL A 466 20.58 -2.63 -13.06
N HIS A 467 20.97 -1.44 -12.60
CA HIS A 467 20.08 -0.29 -12.51
C HIS A 467 20.81 1.02 -12.79
N ASP A 468 20.04 2.07 -13.11
CA ASP A 468 20.56 3.43 -13.38
C ASP A 468 20.42 4.40 -12.19
N ALA A 469 19.85 3.95 -11.06
CA ALA A 469 19.73 4.78 -9.86
C ALA A 469 21.10 5.30 -9.43
N LYS A 470 21.23 6.62 -9.28
CA LYS A 470 22.52 7.30 -9.05
C LYS A 470 23.18 6.87 -7.74
N THR A 471 24.45 6.51 -7.79
CA THR A 471 25.29 6.22 -6.62
C THR A 471 26.76 6.56 -6.92
N ALA A 472 27.63 6.41 -5.93
CA ALA A 472 29.08 6.60 -6.04
C ALA A 472 29.79 5.70 -5.02
N GLU A 473 31.12 5.72 -4.99
CA GLU A 473 31.93 5.05 -3.96
C GLU A 473 31.42 5.36 -2.56
N GLY A 474 31.37 4.38 -1.65
CA GLY A 474 30.72 4.52 -0.33
C GLY A 474 29.21 4.20 -0.34
N GLY A 475 28.56 4.19 -1.50
CA GLY A 475 27.21 3.67 -1.70
C GLY A 475 27.14 2.13 -1.77
N SER A 476 28.28 1.44 -1.76
CA SER A 476 28.36 -0.02 -1.64
C SER A 476 27.76 -0.49 -0.32
N GLY A 477 26.89 -1.50 -0.40
CA GLY A 477 26.17 -2.09 0.71
C GLY A 477 24.82 -1.43 0.98
N ALA A 478 24.43 -0.45 0.17
CA ALA A 478 23.12 0.18 0.25
C ALA A 478 21.99 -0.79 -0.14
N PRO A 479 20.84 -0.77 0.56
CA PRO A 479 19.66 -1.51 0.14
C PRO A 479 19.12 -0.97 -1.19
N LEU A 480 18.80 -1.89 -2.10
CA LEU A 480 18.03 -1.61 -3.31
C LEU A 480 16.59 -2.06 -3.09
N PHE A 481 15.66 -1.13 -3.08
CA PHE A 481 14.23 -1.36 -2.91
C PHE A 481 13.53 -1.52 -4.26
N GLY A 482 12.61 -2.49 -4.33
CA GLY A 482 11.68 -2.64 -5.44
C GLY A 482 10.41 -1.80 -5.28
N GLN A 483 9.50 -1.90 -6.26
CA GLN A 483 8.19 -1.22 -6.23
C GLN A 483 7.29 -1.65 -5.05
N THR A 484 7.55 -2.83 -4.47
CA THR A 484 6.85 -3.34 -3.27
C THR A 484 7.26 -2.60 -1.99
N GLY A 485 8.30 -1.76 -2.05
CA GLY A 485 8.90 -1.15 -0.87
C GLY A 485 9.77 -2.09 -0.04
N ARG A 486 10.02 -3.31 -0.54
CA ARG A 486 10.93 -4.30 0.08
C ARG A 486 12.29 -4.27 -0.59
N VAL A 487 13.33 -4.64 0.16
CA VAL A 487 14.70 -4.74 -0.34
C VAL A 487 14.82 -5.96 -1.24
N ILE A 488 15.14 -5.73 -2.51
CA ILE A 488 15.34 -6.75 -3.55
C ILE A 488 16.82 -7.05 -3.81
N GLY A 489 17.73 -6.19 -3.36
CA GLY A 489 19.16 -6.39 -3.53
C GLY A 489 20.04 -5.50 -2.64
N VAL A 490 21.34 -5.77 -2.69
CA VAL A 490 22.39 -5.01 -2.01
C VAL A 490 23.29 -4.38 -3.08
N ASN A 491 23.25 -3.06 -3.17
CA ASN A 491 23.98 -2.29 -4.17
C ASN A 491 25.51 -2.46 -4.02
N PHE A 492 26.19 -2.70 -5.13
CA PHE A 492 27.64 -2.71 -5.26
C PHE A 492 28.00 -1.98 -6.58
N GLY A 493 28.57 -0.78 -6.50
CA GLY A 493 28.93 0.04 -7.68
C GLY A 493 30.23 0.82 -7.44
N VAL A 494 31.07 1.12 -8.44
CA VAL A 494 30.86 1.23 -9.90
C VAL A 494 32.15 0.85 -10.66
N PHE A 495 32.02 0.18 -11.81
CA PHE A 495 33.09 0.09 -12.82
C PHE A 495 33.47 1.50 -13.27
N THR A 496 34.72 1.92 -13.06
CA THR A 496 35.20 3.28 -13.34
C THR A 496 35.08 3.73 -14.81
N GLU A 497 34.78 2.81 -15.73
CA GLU A 497 34.69 3.08 -17.17
C GLU A 497 33.25 3.31 -17.68
N ASN A 498 32.20 2.95 -16.92
CA ASN A 498 30.81 3.16 -17.35
C ASN A 498 29.92 3.66 -16.19
N THR A 499 29.73 4.98 -16.13
CA THR A 499 28.97 5.68 -15.09
C THR A 499 27.45 5.52 -15.21
N ALA A 500 26.94 4.83 -16.24
CA ALA A 500 25.52 4.69 -16.51
C ALA A 500 24.88 3.41 -15.94
N ALA A 501 25.65 2.48 -15.38
CA ALA A 501 25.15 1.20 -14.89
C ALA A 501 25.72 0.86 -13.51
N ASN A 502 24.83 0.81 -12.52
CA ASN A 502 25.12 0.33 -11.17
C ASN A 502 24.61 -1.10 -11.03
N MET A 503 25.22 -1.88 -10.13
CA MET A 503 24.85 -3.28 -9.93
C MET A 503 24.43 -3.52 -8.48
N ALA A 504 23.56 -4.49 -8.26
CA ALA A 504 23.18 -4.97 -6.95
C ALA A 504 23.16 -6.50 -6.91
N VAL A 505 23.60 -7.07 -5.79
CA VAL A 505 23.50 -8.51 -5.56
C VAL A 505 22.06 -8.81 -5.11
N PRO A 506 21.35 -9.78 -5.72
CA PRO A 506 20.00 -10.15 -5.31
C PRO A 506 19.92 -10.49 -3.82
N ILE A 507 18.85 -10.05 -3.15
CA ILE A 507 18.73 -10.15 -1.69
C ILE A 507 18.68 -11.58 -1.17
N GLN A 508 18.27 -12.55 -2.01
CA GLN A 508 18.25 -13.98 -1.67
C GLN A 508 19.57 -14.48 -1.08
N PHE A 509 20.71 -13.99 -1.61
CA PHE A 509 22.03 -14.37 -1.12
C PHE A 509 22.31 -13.82 0.29
N ALA A 510 21.78 -12.64 0.62
CA ALA A 510 21.83 -12.09 1.97
C ALA A 510 20.91 -12.88 2.92
N THR A 511 19.71 -13.22 2.47
CA THR A 511 18.73 -14.00 3.24
C THR A 511 19.28 -15.38 3.63
N ASP A 512 19.96 -16.06 2.70
CA ASP A 512 20.60 -17.35 2.99
C ASP A 512 21.72 -17.23 4.04
N LEU A 513 22.51 -16.15 4.00
CA LEU A 513 23.53 -15.86 5.01
C LEU A 513 22.92 -15.49 6.36
N LEU A 514 21.84 -14.70 6.36
CA LEU A 514 21.10 -14.31 7.55
C LEU A 514 20.55 -15.55 8.28
N LYS A 515 19.92 -16.47 7.54
CA LYS A 515 19.41 -17.73 8.11
C LYS A 515 20.52 -18.57 8.73
N LYS A 516 21.70 -18.66 8.08
CA LYS A 516 22.88 -19.34 8.65
C LYS A 516 23.39 -18.67 9.93
N ALA A 517 23.33 -17.34 9.98
CA ALA A 517 23.71 -16.58 11.16
C ALA A 517 22.71 -16.67 12.32
N GLY A 518 21.56 -17.34 12.14
CA GLY A 518 20.51 -17.47 13.15
C GLY A 518 19.53 -16.29 13.19
N TRP A 519 19.46 -15.47 12.13
CA TRP A 519 18.45 -14.43 12.00
C TRP A 519 17.08 -15.03 11.68
N LYS A 520 16.04 -14.46 12.29
CA LYS A 520 14.63 -14.68 11.97
C LYS A 520 14.03 -13.37 11.50
N SER A 521 13.09 -13.44 10.55
CA SER A 521 12.47 -12.21 10.05
C SER A 521 11.60 -11.56 11.13
N PRO A 522 11.50 -10.21 11.16
CA PRO A 522 10.56 -9.53 12.06
C PRO A 522 9.10 -9.98 11.88
N GLU A 523 8.73 -10.42 10.68
CA GLU A 523 7.40 -10.94 10.36
C GLU A 523 7.20 -12.35 10.97
N GLU A 524 8.20 -13.23 10.87
CA GLU A 524 8.20 -14.55 11.53
C GLU A 524 8.11 -14.41 13.06
N LEU A 525 8.86 -13.48 13.65
CA LEU A 525 8.81 -13.21 15.09
C LEU A 525 7.44 -12.70 15.54
N LYS A 526 6.78 -11.86 14.74
CA LYS A 526 5.40 -11.39 15.02
C LYS A 526 4.39 -12.53 14.89
N LEU A 527 4.54 -13.41 13.90
CA LEU A 527 3.69 -14.58 13.72
C LEU A 527 3.85 -15.58 14.88
N GLU A 528 5.08 -15.87 15.31
CA GLU A 528 5.36 -16.71 16.48
C GLU A 528 4.77 -16.08 17.76
N ALA A 529 4.94 -14.77 17.97
CA ALA A 529 4.38 -14.08 19.13
C ALA A 529 2.84 -14.11 19.16
N ASN A 530 2.19 -13.94 18.00
CA ASN A 530 0.73 -14.01 17.89
C ASN A 530 0.19 -15.44 18.09
N GLN A 531 0.92 -16.46 17.65
CA GLN A 531 0.56 -17.87 17.91
C GLN A 531 0.67 -18.20 19.40
N VAL A 532 1.73 -17.75 20.09
CA VAL A 532 1.89 -17.95 21.55
C VAL A 532 0.79 -17.22 22.33
N ALA A 533 0.42 -16.00 21.93
CA ALA A 533 -0.68 -15.25 22.55
C ALA A 533 -2.05 -15.93 22.36
N GLY A 534 -2.32 -16.51 21.18
CA GLY A 534 -3.54 -17.27 20.90
C GLY A 534 -3.62 -18.64 21.57
N THR A 535 -2.49 -19.19 22.04
CA THR A 535 -2.48 -20.48 22.75
C THR A 535 -2.80 -20.30 24.24
N ASN A 536 -2.45 -19.14 24.84
CA ASN A 536 -2.68 -18.85 26.26
C ASN A 536 -4.13 -18.45 26.60
N THR A 537 -4.97 -18.14 25.61
CA THR A 537 -6.40 -17.82 25.83
C THR A 537 -7.30 -19.06 25.91
N ASN A 538 -6.80 -20.26 25.58
CA ASN A 538 -7.57 -21.52 25.62
C ASN A 538 -7.34 -22.37 26.89
N THR A 539 -6.62 -21.86 27.89
CA THR A 539 -6.45 -22.52 29.19
C THR A 539 -7.03 -21.67 30.32
N ALA A 540 -8.35 -21.45 30.30
CA ALA A 540 -9.09 -21.15 31.52
C ALA A 540 -9.57 -22.49 32.12
N PRO A 541 -9.16 -22.89 33.34
CA PRO A 541 -9.71 -24.07 33.97
C PRO A 541 -11.13 -23.74 34.43
N SER A 542 -12.10 -24.50 33.94
CA SER A 542 -13.43 -24.57 34.52
C SER A 542 -13.34 -25.22 35.90
N SER A 543 -13.23 -24.40 36.94
CA SER A 543 -13.42 -24.84 38.32
C SER A 543 -14.92 -24.99 38.59
N GLN A 544 -15.34 -26.25 38.81
CA GLN A 544 -16.57 -26.62 39.48
C GLN A 544 -16.58 -26.18 40.94
#